data_AF-A0A1J3JMC8-F1
#
_entry.id   AF-A0A1J3JMC8-F1
#
_cell.length_a   1.000
_cell.length_b   1.000
_cell.length_c   1.000
_cell.angle_alpha   90.00
_cell.angle_beta   90.00
_cell.angle_gamma   90.00
#
_symmetry.space_group_name_H-M   'P 1'
#
loop_
_entity.id
_entity.type
_entity.pdbx_description
1 polymer ?
#
loop_
_entity_poly.entity_id
_entity_poly.type
_entity_poly.pdbx_seq_one_letter_code
_entity_poly.pdbx_strand_id
1 'polypeptide(L)'
;TSQSSWRQNSDKLPHGSSSETGKTNCPSVKETKLYCTKDQVVSFIWAICRYIIPESLLGTTHQMRVLRRNIAWFVSRRRNEICTVKQFLHKVKPSDFPFFAN
;
A
#
# COMPACT_ATOMS: atom_id res chain seq x y z
N THR A 1 47.05 -30.85 -28.58
CA THR A 1 46.89 -30.83 -27.12
C THR A 1 45.80 -31.81 -26.72
N SER A 2 46.24 -32.89 -26.08
CA SER A 2 45.58 -33.93 -25.27
C SER A 2 44.11 -34.36 -25.46
N GLN A 3 43.98 -35.58 -25.98
CA GLN A 3 43.22 -36.77 -25.49
C GLN A 3 42.39 -36.61 -24.19
N SER A 4 41.07 -36.92 -24.17
CA SER A 4 40.40 -38.24 -23.93
C SER A 4 40.77 -38.88 -22.58
N SER A 5 39.97 -39.58 -21.78
CA SER A 5 38.55 -39.98 -21.68
C SER A 5 38.48 -40.92 -20.43
N TRP A 6 37.28 -41.12 -19.87
CA TRP A 6 36.88 -42.21 -18.94
C TRP A 6 37.21 -42.08 -17.43
N ARG A 7 36.19 -42.15 -16.54
CA ARG A 7 35.68 -43.37 -15.87
C ARG A 7 34.71 -43.05 -14.70
N GLN A 8 33.72 -43.92 -14.52
CA GLN A 8 32.78 -43.94 -13.39
C GLN A 8 33.32 -44.72 -12.17
N ASN A 9 32.77 -44.35 -11.00
CA ASN A 9 32.36 -45.16 -9.83
C ASN A 9 33.34 -45.58 -8.70
N SER A 10 32.89 -45.18 -7.49
CA SER A 10 32.80 -45.88 -6.19
C SER A 10 34.05 -46.18 -5.38
N ASP A 11 34.12 -45.59 -4.18
CA ASP A 11 34.51 -46.27 -2.92
C ASP A 11 33.97 -45.53 -1.66
N LYS A 12 33.70 -46.30 -0.61
CA LYS A 12 32.88 -46.04 0.62
C LYS A 12 33.54 -45.19 1.73
N LEU A 13 32.70 -44.36 2.39
CA LEU A 13 32.45 -44.05 3.85
C LEU A 13 33.61 -44.06 4.89
N PRO A 14 33.59 -43.17 5.94
CA PRO A 14 32.76 -43.43 7.13
C PRO A 14 31.96 -42.24 7.71
N HIS A 15 31.00 -42.64 8.55
CA HIS A 15 30.05 -41.85 9.35
C HIS A 15 30.69 -40.77 10.25
N GLY A 16 30.00 -39.63 10.33
CA GLY A 16 30.07 -38.72 11.47
C GLY A 16 28.68 -38.13 11.74
N SER A 17 27.94 -38.76 12.65
CA SER A 17 26.69 -38.23 13.21
C SER A 17 26.96 -37.81 14.65
N SER A 18 26.70 -36.53 14.98
CA SER A 18 26.34 -36.04 16.32
C SER A 18 25.93 -34.56 16.15
N SER A 19 24.65 -34.24 15.99
CA SER A 19 23.73 -33.86 17.06
C SER A 19 24.31 -32.83 18.03
N GLU A 20 24.01 -31.55 17.80
CA GLU A 20 23.53 -30.70 18.88
C GLU A 20 22.65 -29.56 18.36
N THR A 21 21.51 -29.47 19.03
CA THR A 21 20.35 -28.63 18.75
C THR A 21 20.63 -27.18 19.11
N GLY A 22 20.91 -26.36 18.11
CA GLY A 22 20.73 -24.92 18.18
C GLY A 22 19.44 -24.51 17.50
N LYS A 23 18.27 -24.83 18.09
CA LYS A 23 17.05 -24.09 17.74
C LYS A 23 17.20 -22.67 18.28
N THR A 24 17.95 -21.84 17.57
CA THR A 24 17.69 -20.41 17.59
C THR A 24 16.33 -20.25 16.91
N ASN A 25 15.27 -20.33 17.71
CA ASN A 25 14.03 -19.62 17.40
C ASN A 25 14.38 -18.13 17.41
N CYS A 26 15.08 -17.67 16.38
CA CYS A 26 14.85 -16.32 15.91
C CYS A 26 13.35 -16.32 15.61
N PRO A 27 12.52 -15.49 16.27
CA PRO A 27 11.24 -15.20 15.70
C PRO A 27 11.60 -14.71 14.31
N SER A 28 11.28 -15.50 13.28
CA SER A 28 11.14 -14.99 11.94
C SER A 28 10.25 -13.80 12.14
N VAL A 29 10.85 -12.60 12.13
CA VAL A 29 10.13 -11.35 12.17
C VAL A 29 9.29 -11.47 10.92
N LYS A 30 8.02 -11.88 11.10
CA LYS A 30 7.03 -11.80 10.04
C LYS A 30 7.21 -10.38 9.57
N GLU A 31 7.76 -10.21 8.36
CA GLU A 31 7.86 -8.91 7.70
C GLU A 31 6.42 -8.44 7.63
N THR A 32 6.04 -7.72 8.67
CA THR A 32 4.68 -7.29 8.88
C THR A 32 4.63 -6.13 7.93
N LYS A 33 4.13 -6.40 6.73
CA LYS A 33 3.94 -5.45 5.64
C LYS A 33 3.81 -4.03 6.20
N LEU A 34 4.89 -3.24 6.22
CA LEU A 34 4.95 -1.90 6.83
C LEU A 34 4.19 -0.85 6.00
N TYR A 35 3.18 -1.29 5.25
CA TYR A 35 2.46 -0.49 4.28
C TYR A 35 1.02 -0.34 4.72
N CYS A 36 0.55 0.89 4.58
CA CYS A 36 -0.84 1.21 4.82
C CYS A 36 -1.72 0.61 3.72
N THR A 37 -2.91 0.17 4.09
CA THR A 37 -3.96 -0.14 3.11
C THR A 37 -4.45 1.17 2.47
N LYS A 38 -5.04 1.07 1.28
CA LYS A 38 -5.66 2.25 0.64
C LYS A 38 -6.72 2.89 1.53
N ASP A 39 -7.52 2.09 2.22
CA ASP A 39 -8.55 2.58 3.14
C ASP A 39 -7.98 3.33 4.35
N GLN A 40 -6.84 2.89 4.88
CA GLN A 40 -6.11 3.62 5.93
C GLN A 40 -5.65 4.98 5.42
N VAL A 41 -5.06 5.04 4.22
CA VAL A 41 -4.62 6.30 3.59
C VAL A 41 -5.80 7.23 3.34
N VAL A 42 -6.90 6.72 2.78
CA VAL A 42 -8.13 7.51 2.52
C VAL A 42 -8.70 8.04 3.83
N SER A 43 -8.77 7.22 4.87
CA SER A 43 -9.30 7.62 6.17
C SER A 43 -8.42 8.68 6.84
N PHE A 44 -7.09 8.53 6.74
CA PHE A 44 -6.13 9.52 7.23
C PHE A 44 -6.28 10.86 6.52
N ILE A 45 -6.24 10.88 5.19
CA ILE A 45 -6.40 12.13 4.41
C ILE A 45 -7.75 12.77 4.73
N TRP A 46 -8.84 11.99 4.77
CA TRP A 46 -10.16 12.52 5.10
C TRP A 46 -10.23 13.11 6.51
N ALA A 47 -9.60 12.47 7.50
CA ALA A 47 -9.53 12.99 8.87
C ALA A 47 -8.77 14.32 8.93
N ILE A 48 -7.63 14.43 8.23
CA ILE A 48 -6.86 15.66 8.14
C ILE A 48 -7.64 16.77 7.45
N CYS A 49 -8.33 16.47 6.35
CA CYS A 49 -9.21 17.44 5.68
C CYS A 49 -10.28 17.98 6.65
N ARG A 50 -10.94 17.11 7.43
CA ARG A 50 -11.95 17.55 8.42
C ARG A 50 -11.37 18.28 9.62
N TYR A 51 -10.09 18.07 9.93
CA TYR A 51 -9.40 18.76 11.02
C TYR A 51 -8.97 20.17 10.63
N ILE A 52 -8.46 20.34 9.40
CA ILE A 52 -7.92 21.62 8.92
C ILE A 52 -9.00 22.52 8.33
N ILE A 53 -9.95 21.93 7.58
CA ILE A 53 -10.94 22.69 6.82
C ILE A 53 -12.18 22.91 7.71
N PRO A 54 -12.61 24.17 7.93
CA PRO A 54 -13.87 24.47 8.60
C PRO A 54 -15.05 23.72 7.97
N GLU A 55 -15.97 23.22 8.80
CA GLU A 55 -17.10 22.42 8.32
C GLU A 55 -18.00 23.18 7.33
N SER A 56 -18.12 24.50 7.49
CA SER A 56 -18.84 25.39 6.57
C SER A 56 -18.27 25.41 5.14
N LEU A 57 -16.99 25.07 4.97
CA LEU A 57 -16.31 25.02 3.67
C LEU A 57 -16.31 23.63 3.03
N LEU A 58 -16.67 22.58 3.78
CA LEU A 58 -16.78 21.20 3.27
C LEU A 58 -18.11 20.94 2.56
N GLY A 59 -19.04 21.90 2.60
CA GLY A 59 -20.37 21.81 2.00
C GLY A 59 -21.31 20.91 2.79
N THR A 60 -22.40 20.47 2.16
CA THR A 60 -23.37 19.56 2.79
C THR A 60 -22.77 18.16 3.07
N THR A 61 -23.42 17.37 3.93
CA THR A 61 -23.03 15.96 4.17
C THR A 61 -23.00 15.12 2.87
N HIS A 62 -23.82 15.48 1.87
CA HIS A 62 -23.75 14.85 0.56
C HIS A 62 -22.41 15.17 -0.14
N GLN A 63 -22.00 16.45 -0.18
CA GLN A 63 -20.72 16.85 -0.77
C GLN A 63 -19.52 16.25 -0.03
N MET A 64 -19.57 16.18 1.29
CA MET A 64 -18.54 15.49 2.08
C MET A 64 -18.35 14.02 1.65
N ARG A 65 -19.45 13.30 1.39
CA ARG A 65 -19.38 11.92 0.88
C ARG A 65 -18.80 11.85 -0.52
N VAL A 66 -19.13 12.81 -1.38
CA VAL A 66 -18.55 12.93 -2.74
C VAL A 66 -17.04 13.18 -2.65
N LEU A 67 -16.59 14.14 -1.85
CA LEU A 67 -15.18 14.44 -1.64
C LEU A 67 -14.40 13.23 -1.13
N ARG A 68 -14.94 12.50 -0.14
CA ARG A 68 -14.30 11.27 0.35
C ARG A 68 -14.19 10.19 -0.71
N ARG A 69 -15.21 10.03 -1.57
CA ARG A 69 -15.14 9.10 -2.72
C ARG A 69 -14.10 9.53 -3.74
N ASN A 70 -13.96 10.84 -3.98
CA ASN A 70 -12.97 11.37 -4.90
C ASN A 70 -11.53 11.16 -4.37
N ILE A 71 -11.31 11.30 -3.07
CA ILE A 71 -10.04 10.92 -2.41
C ILE A 71 -9.76 9.42 -2.60
N ALA A 72 -10.76 8.55 -2.38
CA ALA A 72 -10.60 7.11 -2.58
C ALA A 72 -10.26 6.76 -4.04
N TRP A 73 -10.90 7.43 -4.99
CA TRP A 73 -10.60 7.28 -6.41
C TRP A 73 -9.18 7.75 -6.74
N PHE A 74 -8.73 8.88 -6.18
CA PHE A 74 -7.38 9.40 -6.35
C PHE A 74 -6.31 8.45 -5.78
N VAL A 75 -6.47 7.99 -4.54
CA VAL A 75 -5.56 7.03 -3.89
C VAL A 75 -5.51 5.70 -4.64
N SER A 76 -6.56 5.37 -5.39
CA SER A 76 -6.63 4.14 -6.18
C SER A 76 -5.90 4.22 -7.52
N ARG A 77 -5.46 5.41 -7.97
CA ARG A 77 -4.73 5.58 -9.23
C ARG A 77 -3.37 4.87 -9.20
N ARG A 78 -2.85 4.57 -10.39
CA ARG A 78 -1.52 3.96 -10.53
C ARG A 78 -0.44 4.99 -10.19
N ARG A 79 0.75 4.50 -9.81
CA ARG A 79 1.91 5.37 -9.61
C ARG A 79 2.20 6.14 -10.90
N ASN A 80 2.49 7.44 -10.76
CA ASN A 80 2.77 8.38 -11.85
C ASN A 80 1.60 8.62 -12.81
N GLU A 81 0.39 8.20 -12.45
CA GLU A 81 -0.77 8.53 -13.23
C GLU A 81 -1.18 9.99 -13.00
N ILE A 82 -1.35 10.73 -14.10
CA ILE A 82 -1.75 12.14 -14.05
C ILE A 82 -3.26 12.21 -13.77
N CYS A 83 -3.61 12.96 -12.75
CA CYS A 83 -4.99 13.30 -12.41
C CYS A 83 -5.20 14.80 -12.62
N THR A 84 -6.21 15.17 -13.39
CA THR A 84 -6.63 16.58 -13.51
C THR A 84 -7.52 17.00 -12.34
N VAL A 85 -7.57 18.29 -12.05
CA VAL A 85 -8.49 18.85 -11.04
C VAL A 85 -9.95 18.53 -11.38
N LYS A 86 -10.33 18.60 -12.66
CA LYS A 86 -11.68 18.27 -13.12
C LYS A 86 -12.07 16.82 -12.81
N GLN A 87 -11.14 15.88 -12.97
CA GLN A 87 -11.39 14.48 -12.62
C GLN A 87 -11.50 14.28 -11.11
N PHE A 88 -10.63 14.94 -10.34
CA PHE A 88 -10.68 14.89 -8.88
C PHE A 88 -11.97 15.52 -8.32
N LEU A 89 -12.46 16.61 -8.91
CA LEU A 89 -13.68 17.30 -8.48
C LEU A 89 -14.95 16.76 -9.15
N HIS A 90 -14.90 15.56 -9.73
CA HIS A 90 -16.06 14.97 -10.37
C HIS A 90 -17.25 14.89 -9.38
N LYS A 91 -18.43 15.33 -9.85
CA LYS A 91 -19.69 15.43 -9.08
C LYS A 91 -19.70 16.39 -7.89
N VAL A 92 -18.63 17.18 -7.69
CA VAL A 92 -18.65 18.30 -6.76
C VAL A 92 -19.53 19.40 -7.36
N LYS A 93 -20.52 19.86 -6.60
CA LYS A 93 -21.46 20.90 -7.05
C LYS A 93 -21.21 22.19 -6.27
N PRO A 94 -20.81 23.29 -6.92
CA PRO A 94 -20.63 24.58 -6.25
C PRO A 94 -21.89 25.06 -5.51
N SER A 95 -23.08 24.75 -6.03
CA SER A 95 -24.37 25.07 -5.41
C SER A 95 -24.57 24.51 -4.01
N ASP A 96 -23.84 23.44 -3.66
CA ASP A 96 -24.02 22.72 -2.40
C ASP A 96 -23.04 23.23 -1.32
N PHE A 97 -22.32 24.31 -1.61
CA PHE A 97 -21.46 25.02 -0.68
C PHE A 97 -22.10 26.36 -0.34
N PRO A 98 -22.54 26.56 0.92
CA PRO A 98 -23.25 27.77 1.33
C PRO A 98 -22.48 29.06 1.07
N PHE A 99 -21.15 29.02 1.08
CA PHE A 99 -20.30 30.19 0.87
C PHE A 99 -20.23 30.67 -0.59
N PHE A 100 -20.70 29.86 -1.55
CA PHE A 100 -20.87 30.28 -2.95
C PHE A 100 -22.29 30.77 -3.24
N ALA A 101 -23.22 30.69 -2.27
CA ALA A 101 -24.53 31.30 -2.42
C ALA A 101 -24.37 32.81 -2.31
N ASN A 102 -24.79 33.51 -3.36
CA ASN A 102 -24.70 34.96 -3.51
C ASN A 102 -25.84 35.66 -2.73
#